data_AF-A0A966FP21-F1
#
_entry.id   AF-A0A966FP21-F1
#
_cell.length_a   1.000
_cell.length_b   1.000
_cell.length_c   1.000
_cell.angle_alpha   90.00
_cell.angle_beta   90.00
_cell.angle_gamma   90.00
#
_symmetry.space_group_name_H-M   'P 1'
#
loop_
_entity.id
_entity.type
_entity.pdbx_description
1 polymer ?
#
loop_
_entity_poly.entity_id
_entity_poly.type
_entity_poly.pdbx_seq_one_letter_code
_entity_poly.pdbx_strand_id
1 'polypeptide(L)'
;DDPVETPVEYKFTFGTHFITFRKEGYYDFVKKDVEVNEDTTSISATLEPMPTAEEIEEMNAIGFNVLGPIVFSTVPYLTCCSAAAIAYSNIFYGGTYTVSGATTLDSFDIIFPGGKTVHFDTEKVPNYVRIRKFSKVVTFDEIGGYEIISNGEQQYSFEVCYRAKIISGTPVLEEVFPDYGIKNAIAVPVGKEVEARLVITDTKGDPIRNTSLEVYDLKTDKDGIAKLKVKVVRNGCEHCYEIYVNGKPASVRMYANILVWGYDTACFTKDGHLIESSIPGIKSDVKVKVQDGNVYMPCGSFGLKIADMYSDSGSRENNIISHPKDSAVIYTDSFVSKDSGLHWEKLGMSFDTIAVDPKKPNVMYGWTTSSSNSLFKSTDYGIHFEKFSDISIDLALDYVTQVLVDSADSNKIYLATWRGLLKSDDGGKKWNYIIAPETGAIQCITISPKDSNFIVAGANYGLYKSEDRGKTWKKLSLVKDKPPEWNIPNCIVFNPVNPSTIYAGTDYGLFISKDSGENWKKLGMFELLGNRSIAIDPTSPNKIYIVSYGEGIYKSEDYGEHFTKIDFPFSFVTDIGITVNNLGEFLVNDGIPFKLSGNRNFIPLGGDTFLKKGPKWKIIDE
;
A
#
# COMPACT_ATOMS: atom_id res chain seq x y z
N ASP A 1 -22.05 -19.82 -16.00
CA ASP A 1 -21.77 -19.06 -14.78
C ASP A 1 -22.36 -19.67 -13.52
N ASP A 2 -23.39 -20.52 -13.60
CA ASP A 2 -23.79 -21.35 -12.47
C ASP A 2 -23.15 -22.76 -12.55
N PRO A 3 -22.54 -23.27 -11.45
CA PRO A 3 -22.01 -24.63 -11.42
C PRO A 3 -23.15 -25.64 -11.50
N VAL A 4 -22.97 -26.67 -12.34
CA VAL A 4 -23.97 -27.73 -12.54
C VAL A 4 -23.54 -28.97 -11.73
N GLU A 5 -24.34 -29.36 -10.75
CA GLU A 5 -24.05 -30.52 -9.89
C GLU A 5 -24.35 -31.85 -10.62
N THR A 6 -23.41 -32.80 -10.58
CA THR A 6 -23.57 -34.13 -11.18
C THR A 6 -24.39 -35.07 -10.29
N PRO A 7 -25.16 -36.02 -10.88
CA PRO A 7 -25.21 -36.35 -12.31
C PRO A 7 -26.08 -35.38 -13.11
N VAL A 8 -25.58 -34.92 -14.26
CA VAL A 8 -26.30 -34.05 -15.20
C VAL A 8 -26.10 -34.50 -16.65
N GLU A 9 -27.14 -34.39 -17.46
CA GLU A 9 -27.11 -34.60 -18.91
C GLU A 9 -27.08 -33.23 -19.60
N TYR A 10 -26.02 -32.95 -20.37
CA TYR A 10 -25.82 -31.64 -21.02
C TYR A 10 -25.56 -31.82 -22.51
N LYS A 11 -26.17 -30.97 -23.35
CA LYS A 11 -25.97 -30.98 -24.81
C LYS A 11 -24.94 -29.92 -25.19
N PHE A 12 -23.81 -30.36 -25.71
CA PHE A 12 -22.80 -29.49 -26.30
C PHE A 12 -23.05 -29.28 -27.80
N THR A 13 -22.65 -28.14 -28.35
CA THR A 13 -22.51 -27.97 -29.79
C THR A 13 -21.24 -28.69 -30.28
N PHE A 14 -21.14 -29.02 -31.56
CA PHE A 14 -19.87 -29.56 -32.07
C PHE A 14 -18.76 -28.50 -32.06
N GLY A 15 -17.52 -28.94 -31.85
CA GLY A 15 -16.32 -28.10 -31.77
C GLY A 15 -15.64 -28.14 -30.39
N THR A 16 -14.60 -27.33 -30.23
CA THR A 16 -13.82 -27.26 -28.99
C THR A 16 -14.55 -26.47 -27.91
N HIS A 17 -14.73 -27.09 -26.74
CA HIS A 17 -15.32 -26.48 -25.56
C HIS A 17 -14.33 -26.44 -24.41
N PHE A 18 -14.31 -25.32 -23.69
CA PHE A 18 -13.56 -25.20 -22.46
C PHE A 18 -14.41 -25.61 -21.26
N ILE A 19 -14.09 -26.74 -20.63
CA ILE A 19 -14.88 -27.32 -19.54
C ILE A 19 -14.08 -27.28 -18.24
N THR A 20 -14.74 -26.85 -17.16
CA THR A 20 -14.17 -26.82 -15.81
C THR A 20 -14.88 -27.84 -14.91
N PHE A 21 -14.12 -28.78 -14.35
CA PHE A 21 -14.59 -29.81 -13.43
C PHE A 21 -14.26 -29.41 -11.98
N ARG A 22 -15.22 -29.53 -11.06
CA ARG A 22 -15.05 -29.22 -9.63
C ARG A 22 -15.70 -30.28 -8.76
N LYS A 23 -15.08 -30.58 -7.62
CA LYS A 23 -15.65 -31.44 -6.57
C LYS A 23 -15.09 -31.05 -5.22
N GLU A 24 -15.96 -30.93 -4.23
CA GLU A 24 -15.55 -30.65 -2.85
C GLU A 24 -14.61 -31.74 -2.31
N GLY A 25 -13.54 -31.35 -1.61
CA GLY A 25 -12.50 -32.26 -1.12
C GLY A 25 -11.39 -32.61 -2.13
N TYR A 26 -11.43 -32.04 -3.33
CA TYR A 26 -10.44 -32.18 -4.40
C TYR A 26 -9.92 -30.78 -4.79
N TYR A 27 -8.77 -30.70 -5.48
CA TYR A 27 -8.20 -29.42 -5.94
C TYR A 27 -9.25 -28.52 -6.62
N ASP A 28 -9.15 -27.20 -6.43
CA ASP A 28 -10.20 -26.19 -6.72
C ASP A 28 -10.92 -26.33 -8.08
N PHE A 29 -10.23 -26.79 -9.13
CA PHE A 29 -10.83 -27.23 -10.39
C PHE A 29 -9.82 -27.91 -11.32
N VAL A 30 -10.30 -28.74 -12.25
CA VAL A 30 -9.57 -29.14 -13.47
C VAL A 30 -10.18 -28.43 -14.68
N LYS A 31 -9.35 -27.83 -15.53
CA LYS A 31 -9.76 -27.15 -16.78
C LYS A 31 -9.28 -27.95 -17.98
N LYS A 32 -10.17 -28.20 -18.95
CA LYS A 32 -9.84 -29.00 -20.14
C LYS A 32 -10.54 -28.46 -21.37
N ASP A 33 -9.79 -28.36 -22.46
CA ASP A 33 -10.36 -28.23 -23.80
C ASP A 33 -10.84 -29.61 -24.27
N VAL A 34 -12.12 -29.70 -24.63
CA VAL A 34 -12.77 -30.93 -25.06
C VAL A 34 -13.36 -30.72 -26.43
N GLU A 35 -12.89 -31.50 -27.40
CA GLU A 35 -13.48 -31.55 -28.73
C GLU A 35 -14.75 -32.40 -28.69
N VAL A 36 -15.89 -31.80 -29.02
CA VAL A 36 -17.18 -32.49 -29.08
C VAL A 36 -17.57 -32.74 -30.53
N ASN A 37 -17.84 -34.00 -30.87
CA ASN A 37 -18.25 -34.49 -32.18
C ASN A 37 -19.42 -35.50 -32.08
N GLU A 38 -19.90 -36.02 -33.21
CA GLU A 38 -21.11 -36.87 -33.29
C GLU A 38 -21.02 -38.16 -32.44
N ASP A 39 -19.81 -38.66 -32.19
CA ASP A 39 -19.53 -39.89 -31.42
C ASP A 39 -19.14 -39.62 -29.95
N THR A 40 -19.06 -38.36 -29.51
CA THR A 40 -18.78 -38.02 -28.10
C THR A 40 -19.97 -38.39 -27.22
N THR A 41 -19.84 -39.48 -26.45
CA THR A 41 -20.89 -39.97 -25.54
C THR A 41 -20.56 -39.78 -24.06
N SER A 42 -19.31 -39.49 -23.71
CA SER A 42 -18.90 -39.16 -22.34
C SER A 42 -17.65 -38.27 -22.33
N ILE A 43 -17.56 -37.39 -21.34
CA ILE A 43 -16.41 -36.53 -21.08
C ILE A 43 -15.97 -36.84 -19.65
N SER A 44 -14.70 -37.13 -19.46
CA SER A 44 -14.15 -37.48 -18.14
C SER A 44 -12.97 -36.59 -17.77
N ALA A 45 -12.86 -36.31 -16.48
CA ALA A 45 -11.71 -35.68 -15.85
C ALA A 45 -11.39 -36.45 -14.57
N THR A 46 -10.10 -36.53 -14.26
CA THR A 46 -9.62 -37.11 -13.00
C THR A 46 -9.32 -35.96 -12.06
N LEU A 47 -9.93 -35.97 -10.87
CA LEU A 47 -9.67 -34.96 -9.85
C LEU A 47 -8.71 -35.54 -8.80
N GLU A 48 -7.72 -34.74 -8.39
CA GLU A 48 -6.81 -35.12 -7.30
C GLU A 48 -7.35 -34.63 -5.95
N PRO A 49 -7.39 -35.49 -4.90
CA PRO A 49 -7.87 -35.11 -3.58
C PRO A 49 -6.98 -34.04 -2.96
N MET A 50 -7.58 -33.14 -2.18
CA MET A 50 -6.86 -32.09 -1.45
C MET A 50 -5.76 -32.72 -0.57
N PRO A 51 -4.57 -32.11 -0.50
CA PRO A 51 -3.54 -32.54 0.46
C PRO A 51 -4.08 -32.42 1.89
N THR A 52 -3.61 -33.31 2.76
CA THR A 52 -3.89 -33.24 4.21
C THR A 52 -3.29 -31.96 4.82
N ALA A 53 -3.80 -31.51 5.97
CA ALA A 53 -3.29 -30.31 6.64
C ALA A 53 -1.78 -30.38 6.93
N GLU A 54 -1.28 -31.57 7.25
CA GLU A 54 0.15 -31.86 7.48
C GLU A 54 0.96 -31.71 6.18
N GLU A 55 0.45 -32.22 5.05
CA GLU A 55 1.06 -32.03 3.72
C GLU A 55 1.04 -30.56 3.27
N ILE A 56 0.00 -29.79 3.62
CA ILE A 56 -0.08 -28.35 3.34
C ILE A 56 0.96 -27.58 4.16
N GLU A 57 1.11 -27.90 5.43
CA GLU A 57 2.10 -27.27 6.32
C GLU A 57 3.54 -27.56 5.86
N GLU A 58 3.80 -28.80 5.41
CA GLU A 58 5.06 -29.20 4.80
C GLU A 58 5.34 -28.50 3.46
N MET A 59 4.34 -28.37 2.59
CA MET A 59 4.42 -27.63 1.32
C MET A 59 4.69 -26.14 1.55
N ASN A 60 4.04 -25.54 2.55
CA ASN A 60 4.26 -24.15 2.95
C ASN A 60 5.69 -23.91 3.44
N ALA A 61 6.26 -24.84 4.21
CA ALA A 61 7.61 -24.74 4.76
C ALA A 61 8.73 -24.70 3.70
N ILE A 62 8.46 -25.17 2.48
CA ILE A 62 9.40 -25.16 1.34
C ILE A 62 8.98 -24.24 0.19
N GLY A 63 7.93 -23.42 0.38
CA GLY A 63 7.49 -22.42 -0.60
C GLY A 63 6.56 -22.91 -1.71
N PHE A 64 5.96 -24.10 -1.58
CA PHE A 64 4.89 -24.57 -2.46
C PHE A 64 3.58 -23.85 -2.12
N ASN A 65 3.47 -22.57 -2.47
CA ASN A 65 2.20 -21.87 -2.40
C ASN A 65 1.84 -21.29 -3.77
N VAL A 66 0.71 -21.79 -4.28
CA VAL A 66 -0.12 -21.20 -5.35
C VAL A 66 0.31 -21.37 -6.83
N LEU A 67 1.37 -22.10 -7.18
CA LEU A 67 1.88 -22.15 -8.58
C LEU A 67 1.70 -23.49 -9.34
N GLY A 68 1.03 -24.51 -8.79
CA GLY A 68 0.74 -25.79 -9.47
C GLY A 68 1.78 -26.91 -9.22
N PRO A 69 1.73 -28.06 -9.93
CA PRO A 69 2.45 -29.29 -9.55
C PRO A 69 3.98 -29.24 -9.72
N ILE A 70 4.52 -28.26 -10.44
CA ILE A 70 5.96 -28.10 -10.69
C ILE A 70 6.44 -26.76 -10.14
N VAL A 71 7.49 -26.78 -9.32
CA VAL A 71 8.19 -25.60 -8.80
C VAL A 71 9.62 -25.61 -9.30
N PHE A 72 9.96 -24.62 -10.11
CA PHE A 72 11.31 -24.43 -10.63
C PHE A 72 12.19 -23.69 -9.62
N SER A 73 13.28 -24.33 -9.20
CA SER A 73 14.33 -23.67 -8.39
C SER A 73 15.36 -22.94 -9.26
N THR A 74 15.40 -23.30 -10.54
CA THR A 74 16.20 -22.69 -11.60
C THR A 74 15.32 -22.66 -12.86
N VAL A 75 15.54 -21.65 -13.71
CA VAL A 75 14.99 -21.48 -15.07
C VAL A 75 14.16 -22.69 -15.56
N PRO A 76 12.85 -22.55 -15.85
CA PRO A 76 12.09 -21.33 -16.16
C PRO A 76 11.47 -20.63 -14.94
N TYR A 77 11.49 -19.30 -14.94
CA TYR A 77 10.71 -18.51 -13.99
C TYR A 77 9.27 -18.36 -14.50
N LEU A 78 8.29 -18.88 -13.76
CA LEU A 78 6.88 -18.83 -14.13
C LEU A 78 6.14 -17.90 -13.16
N THR A 79 5.56 -16.81 -13.67
CA THR A 79 4.67 -15.93 -12.89
C THR A 79 3.23 -16.29 -13.21
N CYS A 80 2.36 -16.45 -12.20
CA CYS A 80 0.98 -16.85 -12.44
C CYS A 80 0.13 -15.79 -13.18
N CYS A 81 -0.73 -16.29 -14.08
CA CYS A 81 -2.01 -15.70 -14.49
C CYS A 81 -2.01 -14.33 -15.19
N SER A 82 -1.06 -14.03 -16.07
CA SER A 82 -1.25 -12.93 -17.04
C SER A 82 -0.55 -13.21 -18.36
N ALA A 83 -0.98 -12.55 -19.44
CA ALA A 83 -0.26 -12.52 -20.72
C ALA A 83 1.21 -12.07 -20.57
N ALA A 84 1.56 -11.45 -19.44
CA ALA A 84 2.91 -11.10 -19.06
C ALA A 84 3.78 -12.36 -18.80
N ALA A 85 3.22 -13.46 -18.28
CA ALA A 85 3.95 -14.70 -18.01
C ALA A 85 4.61 -15.31 -19.25
N ILE A 86 4.01 -15.10 -20.42
CA ILE A 86 4.49 -15.61 -21.71
C ILE A 86 5.87 -14.99 -22.02
N ALA A 87 6.11 -13.71 -21.71
CA ALA A 87 7.36 -13.03 -22.01
C ALA A 87 8.54 -13.27 -21.01
N TYR A 88 8.36 -14.01 -19.90
CA TYR A 88 9.27 -13.93 -18.73
C TYR A 88 9.94 -15.22 -18.26
N SER A 89 10.26 -16.13 -19.17
CA SER A 89 11.01 -17.34 -18.81
C SER A 89 12.44 -17.07 -18.29
N ASN A 90 13.01 -15.89 -18.60
CA ASN A 90 14.46 -15.61 -18.53
C ASN A 90 15.30 -16.61 -19.34
N ILE A 91 14.68 -17.31 -20.29
CA ILE A 91 15.33 -18.20 -21.25
C ILE A 91 15.47 -17.43 -22.55
N PHE A 92 16.68 -17.44 -23.09
CA PHE A 92 16.99 -16.80 -24.34
C PHE A 92 17.54 -17.79 -25.35
N TYR A 93 17.25 -17.52 -26.61
CA TYR A 93 17.68 -18.33 -27.75
C TYR A 93 19.18 -18.66 -27.74
N GLY A 94 19.47 -19.93 -28.01
CA GLY A 94 20.82 -20.51 -28.01
C GLY A 94 21.38 -20.79 -26.61
N GLY A 95 20.61 -20.53 -25.55
CA GLY A 95 21.05 -20.72 -24.17
C GLY A 95 20.94 -22.17 -23.72
N THR A 96 21.95 -22.64 -23.00
CA THR A 96 21.96 -23.94 -22.32
C THR A 96 21.88 -23.72 -20.82
N TYR A 97 20.84 -24.27 -20.18
CA TYR A 97 20.56 -24.08 -18.76
C TYR A 97 20.39 -25.43 -18.07
N THR A 98 20.78 -25.49 -16.79
CA THR A 98 20.34 -26.56 -15.91
C THR A 98 18.93 -26.22 -15.43
N VAL A 99 17.95 -26.95 -15.93
CA VAL A 99 16.55 -26.86 -15.52
C VAL A 99 16.33 -27.81 -14.37
N SER A 100 16.09 -27.27 -13.18
CA SER A 100 15.93 -28.05 -11.95
C SER A 100 14.89 -27.46 -11.01
N GLY A 101 14.36 -28.30 -10.14
CA GLY A 101 13.28 -27.93 -9.24
C GLY A 101 12.74 -29.09 -8.42
N ALA A 102 11.54 -28.88 -7.90
CA ALA A 102 10.75 -29.86 -7.20
C ALA A 102 9.37 -30.01 -7.85
N THR A 103 8.77 -31.18 -7.76
CA THR A 103 7.48 -31.49 -8.37
C THR A 103 6.78 -32.59 -7.60
N THR A 104 5.46 -32.69 -7.76
CA THR A 104 4.67 -33.85 -7.32
C THR A 104 4.52 -34.91 -8.41
N LEU A 105 4.88 -34.59 -9.65
CA LEU A 105 4.70 -35.46 -10.81
C LEU A 105 5.79 -36.53 -10.89
N ASP A 106 5.43 -37.76 -11.28
CA ASP A 106 6.40 -38.83 -11.52
C ASP A 106 7.36 -38.51 -12.68
N SER A 107 6.87 -37.81 -13.71
CA SER A 107 7.65 -37.28 -14.84
C SER A 107 6.86 -36.18 -15.54
N PHE A 108 7.52 -35.42 -16.40
CA PHE A 108 6.87 -34.45 -17.30
C PHE A 108 7.75 -34.19 -18.53
N ASP A 109 7.17 -33.55 -19.54
CA ASP A 109 7.82 -33.24 -20.81
C ASP A 109 7.84 -31.74 -21.05
N ILE A 110 8.93 -31.22 -21.62
CA ILE A 110 8.97 -29.90 -22.24
C ILE A 110 8.89 -30.07 -23.76
N ILE A 111 7.88 -29.50 -24.39
CA ILE A 111 7.68 -29.49 -25.83
C ILE A 111 8.15 -28.15 -26.41
N PHE A 112 9.02 -28.24 -27.42
CA PHE A 112 9.56 -27.12 -28.16
C PHE A 112 8.59 -26.69 -29.28
N PRO A 113 8.66 -25.44 -29.78
CA PRO A 113 7.82 -24.95 -30.87
C PRO A 113 7.78 -25.87 -32.11
N GLY A 114 8.91 -26.48 -32.48
CA GLY A 114 9.04 -27.42 -33.60
C GLY A 114 8.59 -28.86 -33.29
N GLY A 115 8.05 -29.13 -32.10
CA GLY A 115 7.57 -30.44 -31.67
C GLY A 115 8.65 -31.37 -31.07
N LYS A 116 9.88 -30.88 -30.90
CA LYS A 116 10.94 -31.60 -30.17
C LYS A 116 10.56 -31.71 -28.69
N THR A 117 10.66 -32.90 -28.12
CA THR A 117 10.30 -33.15 -26.71
C THR A 117 11.54 -33.45 -25.87
N VAL A 118 11.60 -32.86 -24.68
CA VAL A 118 12.59 -33.16 -23.65
C VAL A 118 11.91 -33.72 -22.40
N HIS A 119 12.10 -35.02 -22.17
CA HIS A 119 11.55 -35.72 -21.02
C HIS A 119 12.33 -35.46 -19.72
N PHE A 120 11.63 -35.31 -18.60
CA PHE A 120 12.17 -35.15 -17.26
C PHE A 120 11.74 -36.29 -16.36
N ASP A 121 12.70 -37.15 -15.99
CA ASP A 121 12.56 -38.06 -14.87
C ASP A 121 12.66 -37.32 -13.54
N THR A 122 12.02 -37.85 -12.51
CA THR A 122 12.00 -37.26 -11.17
C THR A 122 12.37 -38.28 -10.09
N GLU A 123 13.08 -37.80 -9.07
CA GLU A 123 13.60 -38.61 -7.97
C GLU A 123 12.89 -38.27 -6.65
N LYS A 124 12.44 -39.29 -5.91
CA LYS A 124 11.79 -39.09 -4.61
C LYS A 124 12.75 -38.46 -3.61
N VAL A 125 12.25 -37.52 -2.81
CA VAL A 125 13.02 -36.91 -1.72
C VAL A 125 12.85 -37.73 -0.44
N PRO A 126 13.93 -38.13 0.26
CA PRO A 126 13.84 -38.83 1.54
C PRO A 126 13.03 -38.02 2.56
N ASN A 127 12.17 -38.71 3.31
CA ASN A 127 11.25 -38.15 4.32
C ASN A 127 10.08 -37.30 3.78
N TYR A 128 9.91 -37.16 2.45
CA TYR A 128 8.77 -36.45 1.87
C TYR A 128 8.02 -37.38 0.90
N VAL A 129 6.79 -37.76 1.25
CA VAL A 129 6.06 -38.85 0.58
C VAL A 129 5.69 -38.52 -0.87
N ARG A 130 5.35 -37.26 -1.17
CA ARG A 130 4.87 -36.82 -2.49
C ARG A 130 5.82 -35.91 -3.25
N ILE A 131 6.96 -35.54 -2.67
CA ILE A 131 7.87 -34.56 -3.27
C ILE A 131 8.98 -35.28 -4.02
N ARG A 132 9.20 -34.81 -5.24
CA ARG A 132 10.23 -35.32 -6.14
C ARG A 132 11.09 -34.15 -6.62
N LYS A 133 12.35 -34.42 -6.93
CA LYS A 133 13.28 -33.46 -7.52
C LYS A 133 13.59 -33.85 -8.94
N PHE A 134 13.88 -32.85 -9.76
CA PHE A 134 14.34 -33.04 -11.13
C PHE A 134 15.49 -32.10 -11.43
N SER A 135 16.36 -32.51 -12.35
CA SER A 135 17.44 -31.68 -12.86
C SER A 135 17.88 -32.21 -14.21
N LYS A 136 17.87 -31.37 -15.24
CA LYS A 136 18.35 -31.72 -16.58
C LYS A 136 18.94 -30.51 -17.28
N VAL A 137 20.01 -30.72 -18.03
CA VAL A 137 20.56 -29.67 -18.89
C VAL A 137 19.77 -29.62 -20.19
N VAL A 138 19.26 -28.45 -20.53
CA VAL A 138 18.44 -28.22 -21.73
C VAL A 138 19.00 -27.03 -22.50
N THR A 139 19.14 -27.20 -23.82
CA THR A 139 19.47 -26.11 -24.75
C THR A 139 18.18 -25.66 -25.43
N PHE A 140 17.90 -24.36 -25.35
CA PHE A 140 16.73 -23.72 -25.95
C PHE A 140 17.16 -23.01 -27.23
N ASP A 141 17.07 -23.74 -28.34
CA ASP A 141 17.55 -23.37 -29.67
C ASP A 141 16.42 -23.06 -30.66
N GLU A 142 15.21 -22.83 -30.16
CA GLU A 142 14.04 -22.44 -30.94
C GLU A 142 13.40 -21.19 -30.30
N ILE A 143 12.87 -20.30 -31.15
CA ILE A 143 12.09 -19.12 -30.70
C ILE A 143 10.62 -19.51 -30.63
N GLY A 144 9.91 -19.00 -29.63
CA GLY A 144 8.46 -19.12 -29.52
C GLY A 144 8.00 -19.78 -28.23
N GLY A 145 6.75 -20.23 -28.23
CA GLY A 145 6.09 -20.85 -27.08
C GLY A 145 6.53 -22.28 -26.82
N TYR A 146 6.93 -22.56 -25.59
CA TYR A 146 7.23 -23.87 -25.06
C TYR A 146 6.11 -24.32 -24.12
N GLU A 147 5.82 -25.61 -24.14
CA GLU A 147 4.76 -26.20 -23.31
C GLU A 147 5.36 -27.22 -22.35
N ILE A 148 4.84 -27.23 -21.12
CA ILE A 148 5.18 -28.26 -20.14
C ILE A 148 3.96 -29.16 -20.02
N ILE A 149 4.10 -30.42 -20.46
CA ILE A 149 3.03 -31.41 -20.49
C ILE A 149 3.27 -32.48 -19.43
N SER A 150 2.21 -32.89 -18.75
CA SER A 150 2.21 -34.02 -17.83
C SER A 150 0.99 -34.90 -18.09
N ASN A 151 1.18 -36.22 -18.19
CA ASN A 151 0.10 -37.19 -18.48
C ASN A 151 -0.73 -36.82 -19.74
N GLY A 152 -0.11 -36.18 -20.74
CA GLY A 152 -0.77 -35.72 -21.95
C GLY A 152 -1.58 -34.44 -21.81
N GLU A 153 -1.55 -33.78 -20.64
CA GLU A 153 -2.23 -32.51 -20.39
C GLU A 153 -1.23 -31.37 -20.15
N GLN A 154 -1.51 -30.20 -20.73
CA GLN A 154 -0.69 -29.00 -20.57
C GLN A 154 -0.80 -28.44 -19.16
N GLN A 155 0.33 -28.36 -18.47
CA GLN A 155 0.44 -27.82 -17.12
C GLN A 155 0.83 -26.34 -17.16
N TYR A 156 1.78 -25.97 -18.03
CA TYR A 156 2.31 -24.62 -18.14
C TYR A 156 2.74 -24.29 -19.57
N SER A 157 2.93 -23.00 -19.85
CA SER A 157 3.62 -22.51 -21.03
C SER A 157 4.52 -21.31 -20.72
N PHE A 158 5.55 -21.12 -21.53
CA PHE A 158 6.46 -19.97 -21.46
C PHE A 158 7.07 -19.69 -22.84
N GLU A 159 7.55 -18.47 -23.08
CA GLU A 159 8.20 -18.12 -24.36
C GLU A 159 9.72 -18.04 -24.23
N VAL A 160 10.42 -18.41 -25.30
CA VAL A 160 11.85 -18.14 -25.49
C VAL A 160 12.01 -17.08 -26.57
N CYS A 161 12.63 -15.96 -26.21
CA CYS A 161 12.91 -14.85 -27.12
C CYS A 161 14.43 -14.69 -27.34
N TYR A 162 14.81 -13.77 -28.23
CA TYR A 162 16.20 -13.31 -28.31
C TYR A 162 16.54 -12.41 -27.11
N ARG A 163 17.84 -12.20 -26.84
CA ARG A 163 18.26 -11.17 -25.90
C ARG A 163 18.08 -9.79 -26.52
N ALA A 164 17.73 -8.83 -25.68
CA ALA A 164 17.71 -7.43 -26.05
C ALA A 164 18.53 -6.59 -25.08
N LYS A 165 19.21 -5.58 -25.61
CA LYS A 165 19.89 -4.56 -24.82
C LYS A 165 19.59 -3.19 -25.38
N ILE A 166 19.24 -2.26 -24.49
CA ILE A 166 19.06 -0.86 -24.83
C ILE A 166 20.41 -0.26 -25.23
N ILE A 167 20.44 0.48 -26.35
CA ILE A 167 21.65 1.15 -26.83
C ILE A 167 21.51 2.66 -26.82
N SER A 168 22.66 3.34 -26.94
CA SER A 168 22.80 4.79 -26.92
C SER A 168 21.81 5.51 -27.84
N GLY A 169 21.28 6.64 -27.36
CA GLY A 169 20.25 7.42 -28.03
C GLY A 169 18.82 6.99 -27.68
N THR A 170 18.65 5.97 -26.83
CA THR A 170 17.36 5.61 -26.23
C THR A 170 17.25 6.26 -24.84
N PRO A 171 16.18 7.02 -24.54
CA PRO A 171 15.96 7.52 -23.19
C PRO A 171 15.78 6.37 -22.20
N VAL A 172 16.60 6.33 -21.16
CA VAL A 172 16.55 5.29 -20.11
C VAL A 172 16.21 5.88 -18.75
N LEU A 173 15.53 5.08 -17.93
CA LEU A 173 15.02 5.55 -16.64
C LEU A 173 16.14 5.92 -15.68
N GLU A 174 17.26 5.19 -15.69
CA GLU A 174 18.44 5.48 -14.89
C GLU A 174 19.04 6.86 -15.20
N GLU A 175 18.91 7.36 -16.43
CA GLU A 175 19.35 8.72 -16.77
C GLU A 175 18.40 9.77 -16.19
N VAL A 176 17.09 9.51 -16.18
CA VAL A 176 16.08 10.45 -15.67
C VAL A 176 16.04 10.44 -14.14
N PHE A 177 16.13 9.26 -13.52
CA PHE A 177 16.01 9.01 -12.09
C PHE A 177 17.15 8.10 -11.59
N PRO A 178 18.39 8.63 -11.47
CA PRO A 178 19.57 7.82 -11.14
C PRO A 178 19.51 7.16 -9.76
N ASP A 179 18.78 7.76 -8.81
CA ASP A 179 18.71 7.30 -7.42
C ASP A 179 17.78 6.08 -7.22
N TYR A 180 16.95 5.72 -8.22
CA TYR A 180 15.98 4.63 -8.11
C TYR A 180 16.55 3.23 -8.41
N GLY A 181 17.77 3.14 -8.96
CA GLY A 181 18.45 1.85 -9.22
C GLY A 181 17.78 0.96 -10.28
N ILE A 182 16.78 1.44 -11.01
CA ILE A 182 16.08 0.68 -12.05
C ILE A 182 16.90 0.72 -13.35
N LYS A 183 17.38 -0.45 -13.78
CA LYS A 183 18.14 -0.65 -15.02
C LYS A 183 17.30 -1.33 -16.09
N ASN A 184 17.72 -1.22 -17.36
CA ASN A 184 17.03 -1.82 -18.51
C ASN A 184 15.58 -1.36 -18.71
N ALA A 185 15.29 -0.10 -18.36
CA ALA A 185 13.98 0.51 -18.53
C ALA A 185 14.06 1.69 -19.48
N ILE A 186 13.21 1.68 -20.52
CA ILE A 186 12.99 2.82 -21.42
C ILE A 186 12.13 3.84 -20.66
N ALA A 187 12.60 5.09 -20.60
CA ALA A 187 11.87 6.19 -19.98
C ALA A 187 10.96 6.87 -21.00
N VAL A 188 9.67 6.93 -20.72
CA VAL A 188 8.69 7.53 -21.63
C VAL A 188 7.88 8.61 -20.91
N PRO A 189 7.98 9.89 -21.31
CA PRO A 189 7.11 10.92 -20.79
C PRO A 189 5.65 10.61 -21.14
N VAL A 190 4.75 10.63 -20.17
CA VAL A 190 3.33 10.34 -20.38
C VAL A 190 2.75 11.32 -21.41
N GLY A 191 2.04 10.79 -22.40
CA GLY A 191 1.47 11.55 -23.52
C GLY A 191 2.41 11.76 -24.71
N LYS A 192 3.72 11.54 -24.55
CA LYS A 192 4.72 11.68 -25.62
C LYS A 192 5.13 10.31 -26.18
N GLU A 193 5.60 10.33 -27.43
CA GLU A 193 6.18 9.16 -28.10
C GLU A 193 7.71 9.28 -28.10
N VAL A 194 8.39 8.18 -27.81
CA VAL A 194 9.86 8.06 -27.78
C VAL A 194 10.30 7.00 -28.78
N GLU A 195 11.34 7.30 -29.58
CA GLU A 195 12.04 6.28 -30.37
C GLU A 195 13.07 5.59 -29.49
N ALA A 196 12.91 4.28 -29.27
CA ALA A 196 13.88 3.44 -28.59
C ALA A 196 14.59 2.52 -29.57
N ARG A 197 15.83 2.17 -29.24
CA ARG A 197 16.72 1.33 -30.04
C ARG A 197 17.25 0.19 -29.19
N LEU A 198 17.07 -1.03 -29.67
CA LEU A 198 17.54 -2.25 -29.00
C LEU A 198 18.49 -2.97 -29.93
N VAL A 199 19.64 -3.43 -29.42
CA VAL A 199 20.41 -4.46 -30.11
C VAL A 199 19.87 -5.82 -29.69
N ILE A 200 19.56 -6.65 -30.67
CA ILE A 200 19.00 -7.99 -30.47
C ILE A 200 20.10 -9.01 -30.76
N THR A 201 20.33 -9.91 -29.81
CA THR A 201 21.41 -10.91 -29.90
C THR A 201 20.90 -12.28 -29.48
N ASP A 202 21.64 -13.31 -29.84
CA ASP A 202 21.54 -14.59 -29.13
C ASP A 202 22.19 -14.50 -27.73
N THR A 203 22.25 -15.64 -27.02
CA THR A 203 22.94 -15.74 -25.72
C THR A 203 24.45 -15.59 -25.77
N LYS A 204 25.09 -15.80 -26.92
CA LYS A 204 26.54 -15.60 -27.14
C LYS A 204 26.88 -14.14 -27.41
N GLY A 205 25.87 -13.31 -27.71
CA GLY A 205 26.04 -11.90 -28.03
C GLY A 205 26.15 -11.65 -29.53
N ASP A 206 25.96 -12.67 -30.36
CA ASP A 206 25.96 -12.53 -31.82
C ASP A 206 24.67 -11.82 -32.25
N PRO A 207 24.72 -10.71 -33.02
CA PRO A 207 23.51 -9.97 -33.32
C PRO A 207 22.62 -10.67 -34.35
N ILE A 208 21.32 -10.61 -34.11
CA ILE A 208 20.29 -11.22 -34.95
C ILE A 208 19.89 -10.22 -36.04
N ARG A 209 20.20 -10.51 -37.31
CA ARG A 209 20.18 -9.53 -38.42
C ARG A 209 19.03 -9.74 -39.39
N ASN A 210 18.39 -8.66 -39.80
CA ASN A 210 17.32 -8.65 -40.81
C ASN A 210 16.14 -9.58 -40.46
N THR A 211 15.89 -9.82 -39.17
CA THR A 211 14.96 -10.83 -38.68
C THR A 211 13.71 -10.17 -38.12
N SER A 212 12.54 -10.68 -38.48
CA SER A 212 11.28 -10.33 -37.83
C SER A 212 11.27 -10.91 -36.42
N LEU A 213 10.89 -10.13 -35.41
CA LEU A 213 10.83 -10.58 -34.02
C LEU A 213 9.43 -11.03 -33.60
N GLU A 214 8.48 -11.08 -34.54
CA GLU A 214 7.12 -11.61 -34.39
C GLU A 214 6.20 -10.89 -33.39
N VAL A 215 6.73 -9.89 -32.68
CA VAL A 215 5.97 -9.04 -31.76
C VAL A 215 6.11 -7.56 -32.15
N TYR A 216 5.03 -6.80 -31.97
CA TYR A 216 4.97 -5.34 -32.20
C TYR A 216 5.49 -4.84 -33.56
N ASP A 217 5.41 -5.68 -34.60
CA ASP A 217 5.99 -5.42 -35.94
C ASP A 217 7.48 -5.07 -35.90
N LEU A 218 8.22 -5.63 -34.93
CA LEU A 218 9.64 -5.38 -34.78
C LEU A 218 10.44 -6.21 -35.78
N LYS A 219 11.43 -5.55 -36.37
CA LYS A 219 12.41 -6.17 -37.24
C LYS A 219 13.79 -5.59 -36.96
N THR A 220 14.80 -6.45 -36.91
CA THR A 220 16.19 -6.01 -36.81
C THR A 220 16.73 -5.58 -38.16
N ASP A 221 17.60 -4.58 -38.18
CA ASP A 221 18.34 -4.19 -39.39
C ASP A 221 19.59 -5.06 -39.62
N LYS A 222 20.43 -4.66 -40.58
CA LYS A 222 21.70 -5.33 -40.89
C LYS A 222 22.68 -5.36 -39.72
N ASP A 223 22.56 -4.43 -38.77
CA ASP A 223 23.44 -4.31 -37.60
C ASP A 223 22.84 -5.02 -36.38
N GLY A 224 21.66 -5.62 -36.52
CA GLY A 224 20.94 -6.33 -35.46
C GLY A 224 20.17 -5.39 -34.55
N ILE A 225 19.90 -4.16 -34.99
CA ILE A 225 19.21 -3.14 -34.22
C ILE A 225 17.73 -3.14 -34.59
N ALA A 226 16.87 -3.26 -33.58
CA ALA A 226 15.44 -3.02 -33.70
C ALA A 226 15.12 -1.59 -33.22
N LYS A 227 14.34 -0.86 -34.02
CA LYS A 227 13.81 0.45 -33.66
C LYS A 227 12.33 0.33 -33.34
N LEU A 228 11.89 1.04 -32.30
CA LEU A 228 10.51 0.99 -31.86
C LEU A 228 10.04 2.35 -31.35
N LYS A 229 8.78 2.66 -31.64
CA LYS A 229 8.08 3.84 -31.14
C LYS A 229 7.30 3.45 -29.90
N VAL A 230 7.66 4.02 -28.76
CA VAL A 230 7.05 3.71 -27.47
C VAL A 230 6.24 4.90 -27.01
N LYS A 231 4.99 4.68 -26.63
CA LYS A 231 4.11 5.70 -26.08
C LYS A 231 3.44 5.19 -24.82
N VAL A 232 3.35 6.04 -23.81
CA VAL A 232 2.60 5.77 -22.59
C VAL A 232 1.48 6.81 -22.49
N VAL A 233 0.26 6.36 -22.25
CA VAL A 233 -0.92 7.23 -22.06
C VAL A 233 -1.63 6.88 -20.76
N ARG A 234 -2.33 7.84 -20.18
CA ARG A 234 -3.11 7.63 -18.96
C ARG A 234 -4.54 7.22 -19.32
N ASN A 235 -5.07 6.19 -18.67
CA ASN A 235 -6.43 5.71 -18.88
C ASN A 235 -7.29 5.98 -17.64
N GLY A 236 -8.00 7.12 -17.62
CA GLY A 236 -9.19 7.40 -16.80
C GLY A 236 -9.06 7.43 -15.26
N CYS A 237 -8.26 6.54 -14.66
CA CYS A 237 -7.93 6.48 -13.24
C CYS A 237 -6.55 7.07 -12.96
N GLU A 238 -6.41 7.69 -11.79
CA GLU A 238 -5.12 8.06 -11.22
C GLU A 238 -4.27 6.79 -11.09
N HIS A 239 -3.08 6.77 -11.70
CA HIS A 239 -2.10 5.66 -11.71
C HIS A 239 -2.32 4.53 -12.73
N CYS A 240 -3.28 4.64 -13.65
CA CYS A 240 -3.48 3.66 -14.72
C CYS A 240 -2.81 4.11 -16.03
N TYR A 241 -1.76 3.39 -16.45
CA TYR A 241 -1.06 3.66 -17.72
C TYR A 241 -1.30 2.55 -18.75
N GLU A 242 -1.53 2.97 -19.99
CA GLU A 242 -1.54 2.10 -21.16
C GLU A 242 -0.27 2.35 -21.98
N ILE A 243 0.34 1.25 -22.44
CA ILE A 243 1.61 1.28 -23.15
C ILE A 243 1.35 0.83 -24.57
N TYR A 244 1.95 1.54 -25.52
CA TYR A 244 1.89 1.22 -26.94
C TYR A 244 3.30 1.12 -27.51
N VAL A 245 3.52 0.07 -28.31
CA VAL A 245 4.76 -0.14 -29.07
C VAL A 245 4.40 -0.25 -30.54
N ASN A 246 4.95 0.64 -31.37
CA ASN A 246 4.61 0.79 -32.79
C ASN A 246 3.08 0.90 -33.01
N GLY A 247 2.38 1.55 -32.09
CA GLY A 247 0.92 1.74 -32.15
C GLY A 247 0.08 0.55 -31.65
N LYS A 248 0.69 -0.57 -31.24
CA LYS A 248 -0.02 -1.73 -30.68
C LYS A 248 0.02 -1.71 -29.16
N PRO A 249 -1.07 -2.08 -28.46
CA PRO A 249 -1.06 -2.25 -27.01
C PRO A 249 0.05 -3.21 -26.56
N ALA A 250 0.77 -2.84 -25.52
CA ALA A 250 1.90 -3.58 -24.99
C ALA A 250 1.85 -3.67 -23.47
N SER A 251 2.58 -4.65 -22.93
CA SER A 251 2.77 -4.82 -21.49
C SER A 251 3.90 -3.91 -20.98
N VAL A 252 3.95 -3.70 -19.65
CA VAL A 252 5.03 -2.96 -18.97
C VAL A 252 6.41 -3.51 -19.30
N ARG A 253 6.53 -4.82 -19.51
CA ARG A 253 7.70 -5.37 -20.20
C ARG A 253 7.31 -5.81 -21.60
N MET A 254 8.01 -5.27 -22.59
CA MET A 254 7.58 -5.34 -23.98
C MET A 254 8.36 -6.36 -24.82
N TYR A 255 9.63 -6.62 -24.52
CA TYR A 255 10.41 -7.58 -25.28
C TYR A 255 11.50 -8.15 -24.39
N ALA A 256 11.58 -9.47 -24.29
CA ALA A 256 12.51 -10.15 -23.39
C ALA A 256 12.39 -9.56 -21.96
N ASN A 257 13.41 -8.82 -21.53
CA ASN A 257 13.51 -8.20 -20.21
C ASN A 257 13.43 -6.67 -20.23
N ILE A 258 13.05 -6.04 -21.35
CA ILE A 258 13.01 -4.58 -21.47
C ILE A 258 11.73 -4.02 -20.85
N LEU A 259 11.90 -3.14 -19.87
CA LEU A 259 10.80 -2.42 -19.23
C LEU A 259 10.49 -1.12 -19.97
N VAL A 260 9.23 -0.71 -19.93
CA VAL A 260 8.78 0.65 -20.20
C VAL A 260 8.32 1.27 -18.92
N TRP A 261 8.80 2.48 -18.66
CA TRP A 261 8.35 3.25 -17.52
C TRP A 261 7.82 4.60 -17.97
N GLY A 262 6.52 4.79 -17.74
CA GLY A 262 5.87 6.09 -17.89
C GLY A 262 6.24 7.01 -16.73
N TYR A 263 6.62 8.24 -17.02
CA TYR A 263 6.79 9.27 -15.98
C TYR A 263 6.08 10.56 -16.37
N ASP A 264 5.53 11.22 -15.36
CA ASP A 264 4.85 12.47 -15.56
C ASP A 264 5.83 13.65 -15.75
N THR A 265 5.39 14.65 -16.50
CA THR A 265 6.18 15.85 -16.79
C THR A 265 5.33 17.10 -16.62
N ALA A 266 5.98 18.18 -16.17
CA ALA A 266 5.43 19.53 -16.18
C ALA A 266 6.53 20.49 -16.64
N CYS A 267 6.21 21.39 -17.57
CA CYS A 267 7.13 22.36 -18.15
C CYS A 267 6.74 23.77 -17.73
N PHE A 268 7.71 24.60 -17.34
CA PHE A 268 7.49 25.94 -16.84
C PHE A 268 8.38 26.96 -17.58
N THR A 269 7.90 28.19 -17.71
CA THR A 269 8.72 29.32 -18.12
C THR A 269 9.76 29.66 -17.04
N LYS A 270 10.81 30.42 -17.40
CA LYS A 270 11.86 30.86 -16.45
C LYS A 270 11.32 31.70 -15.29
N ASP A 271 10.23 32.44 -15.50
CA ASP A 271 9.53 33.22 -14.48
C ASP A 271 8.42 32.42 -13.75
N GLY A 272 8.32 31.12 -14.04
CA GLY A 272 7.58 30.15 -13.24
C GLY A 272 6.17 29.83 -13.69
N HIS A 273 5.74 30.23 -14.89
CA HIS A 273 4.40 29.94 -15.39
C HIS A 273 4.34 28.58 -16.06
N LEU A 274 3.29 27.80 -15.81
CA LEU A 274 3.08 26.50 -16.46
C LEU A 274 2.88 26.66 -17.97
N ILE A 275 3.61 25.86 -18.75
CA ILE A 275 3.48 25.76 -20.22
C ILE A 275 2.64 24.53 -20.58
N GLU A 276 3.05 23.36 -20.10
CA GLU A 276 2.37 22.08 -20.35
C GLU A 276 2.57 21.12 -19.17
N SER A 277 1.65 20.16 -18.99
CA SER A 277 1.84 19.07 -18.05
C SER A 277 1.07 17.81 -18.44
N SER A 278 1.61 16.64 -18.11
CA SER A 278 0.95 15.34 -18.21
C SER A 278 0.23 14.91 -16.93
N ILE A 279 0.43 15.63 -15.82
CA ILE A 279 -0.15 15.32 -14.51
C ILE A 279 -1.62 15.77 -14.50
N PRO A 280 -2.58 14.90 -14.16
CA PRO A 280 -3.98 15.27 -14.02
C PRO A 280 -4.21 16.36 -12.98
N GLY A 281 -5.18 17.25 -13.22
CA GLY A 281 -5.67 18.18 -12.20
C GLY A 281 -4.84 19.46 -11.99
N ILE A 282 -3.69 19.63 -12.65
CA ILE A 282 -2.95 20.90 -12.61
C ILE A 282 -3.74 21.98 -13.35
N LYS A 283 -3.89 23.14 -12.70
CA LYS A 283 -4.50 24.32 -13.30
C LYS A 283 -3.48 25.12 -14.11
N SER A 284 -3.91 25.75 -15.20
CA SER A 284 -3.05 26.54 -16.09
C SER A 284 -2.48 27.82 -15.45
N ASP A 285 -3.03 28.26 -14.32
CA ASP A 285 -2.59 29.45 -13.58
C ASP A 285 -1.54 29.15 -12.50
N VAL A 286 -1.09 27.89 -12.39
CA VAL A 286 -0.02 27.49 -11.46
C VAL A 286 1.26 28.27 -11.75
N LYS A 287 1.82 28.85 -10.69
CA LYS A 287 3.11 29.53 -10.70
C LYS A 287 4.08 28.88 -9.73
N VAL A 288 5.26 28.52 -10.21
CA VAL A 288 6.37 27.99 -9.40
C VAL A 288 7.47 29.05 -9.26
N LYS A 289 8.39 28.87 -8.33
CA LYS A 289 9.61 29.67 -8.24
C LYS A 289 10.77 28.87 -8.83
N VAL A 290 11.44 29.41 -9.84
CA VAL A 290 12.65 28.80 -10.42
C VAL A 290 13.87 29.57 -9.92
N GLN A 291 14.79 28.89 -9.25
CA GLN A 291 16.02 29.50 -8.72
C GLN A 291 17.17 28.48 -8.70
N ASP A 292 18.35 28.88 -9.17
CA ASP A 292 19.59 28.08 -9.15
C ASP A 292 19.42 26.68 -9.77
N GLY A 293 18.65 26.58 -10.87
CA GLY A 293 18.35 25.31 -11.55
C GLY A 293 17.36 24.41 -10.82
N ASN A 294 16.75 24.87 -9.72
CA ASN A 294 15.74 24.15 -8.96
C ASN A 294 14.36 24.78 -9.17
N VAL A 295 13.35 23.93 -9.28
CA VAL A 295 11.94 24.32 -9.29
C VAL A 295 11.38 24.17 -7.87
N TYR A 296 11.04 25.29 -7.26
CA TYR A 296 10.40 25.38 -5.96
C TYR A 296 8.90 25.55 -6.17
N MET A 297 8.14 24.54 -5.74
CA MET A 297 6.71 24.47 -5.99
C MET A 297 5.94 24.94 -4.76
N PRO A 298 4.94 25.82 -4.90
CA PRO A 298 3.97 26.06 -3.84
C PRO A 298 3.19 24.77 -3.56
N CYS A 299 2.95 24.49 -2.29
CA CYS A 299 2.18 23.32 -1.87
C CYS A 299 0.73 23.40 -2.41
N GLY A 300 0.22 22.30 -2.97
CA GLY A 300 -1.13 22.23 -3.54
C GLY A 300 -1.27 22.70 -5.00
N SER A 301 -0.21 23.22 -5.63
CA SER A 301 -0.22 23.59 -7.06
C SER A 301 -0.54 22.43 -8.01
N PHE A 302 -0.36 21.19 -7.57
CA PHE A 302 -0.51 19.99 -8.40
C PHE A 302 -1.67 19.09 -7.95
N GLY A 303 -2.41 19.45 -6.90
CA GLY A 303 -3.39 18.55 -6.28
C GLY A 303 -2.79 17.29 -5.62
N LEU A 304 -1.47 17.09 -5.71
CA LEU A 304 -0.73 15.97 -5.11
C LEU A 304 -0.46 16.22 -3.63
N LYS A 305 -0.57 15.17 -2.80
CA LYS A 305 -0.19 15.20 -1.38
C LYS A 305 1.34 15.30 -1.27
N ILE A 306 1.86 15.87 -0.18
CA ILE A 306 3.33 15.87 0.06
C ILE A 306 3.83 14.41 0.15
N ALA A 307 3.03 13.53 0.75
CA ALA A 307 3.19 12.08 0.73
C ALA A 307 3.50 11.52 -0.68
N ASP A 308 2.68 11.89 -1.67
CA ASP A 308 2.80 11.42 -3.06
C ASP A 308 4.12 11.87 -3.72
N MET A 309 4.66 13.02 -3.30
CA MET A 309 5.91 13.57 -3.84
C MET A 309 7.18 12.85 -3.35
N TYR A 310 7.10 12.04 -2.29
CA TYR A 310 8.27 11.36 -1.72
C TYR A 310 8.23 9.83 -1.85
N SER A 311 7.28 9.28 -2.62
CA SER A 311 7.15 7.87 -3.04
C SER A 311 7.24 6.78 -1.94
N ASP A 312 7.27 7.14 -0.66
CA ASP A 312 7.63 6.23 0.44
C ASP A 312 6.69 6.28 1.66
N SER A 313 5.67 7.15 1.67
CA SER A 313 4.74 7.19 2.82
C SER A 313 3.69 6.10 2.68
N GLY A 314 4.08 4.88 3.06
CA GLY A 314 3.16 3.76 3.31
C GLY A 314 2.25 3.96 4.53
N SER A 315 2.33 5.10 5.22
CA SER A 315 1.42 5.44 6.32
C SER A 315 0.02 5.71 5.75
N ARG A 316 -0.95 4.91 6.18
CA ARG A 316 -2.36 5.13 5.87
C ARG A 316 -3.00 6.24 6.71
N GLU A 317 -2.35 6.63 7.80
CA GLU A 317 -2.92 7.53 8.79
C GLU A 317 -2.35 8.94 8.68
N ASN A 318 -3.23 9.91 8.40
CA ASN A 318 -2.88 11.33 8.27
C ASN A 318 -2.78 12.02 9.64
N ASN A 319 -1.95 11.50 10.54
CA ASN A 319 -1.80 12.01 11.90
C ASN A 319 -1.26 13.45 11.93
N ILE A 320 -1.76 14.27 12.86
CA ILE A 320 -1.22 15.61 13.14
C ILE A 320 -1.30 15.93 14.63
N ILE A 321 -0.17 16.34 15.21
CA ILE A 321 -0.05 16.67 16.63
C ILE A 321 0.70 18.00 16.75
N SER A 322 0.05 19.00 17.36
CA SER A 322 0.74 20.19 17.84
C SER A 322 1.22 19.94 19.27
N HIS A 323 2.48 20.28 19.55
CA HIS A 323 3.04 20.03 20.88
C HIS A 323 2.33 20.90 21.95
N PRO A 324 1.85 20.29 23.06
CA PRO A 324 0.94 20.95 24.01
C PRO A 324 1.61 21.99 24.92
N LYS A 325 2.89 22.32 24.73
CA LYS A 325 3.56 23.44 25.41
C LYS A 325 4.36 24.33 24.46
N ASP A 326 4.46 23.93 23.20
CA ASP A 326 5.26 24.65 22.20
C ASP A 326 4.53 24.54 20.86
N SER A 327 3.64 25.50 20.60
CA SER A 327 2.81 25.52 19.39
C SER A 327 3.63 25.77 18.11
N ALA A 328 4.93 26.09 18.23
CA ALA A 328 5.82 26.13 17.07
C ALA A 328 6.15 24.72 16.57
N VAL A 329 6.08 23.71 17.44
CA VAL A 329 6.41 22.34 17.10
C VAL A 329 5.15 21.57 16.71
N ILE A 330 5.12 21.11 15.45
CA ILE A 330 4.01 20.36 14.88
C ILE A 330 4.58 19.12 14.20
N TYR A 331 4.07 17.95 14.58
CA TYR A 331 4.41 16.68 13.94
C TYR A 331 3.25 16.20 13.08
N THR A 332 3.59 15.62 11.94
CA THR A 332 2.74 14.66 11.23
C THR A 332 3.36 13.27 11.33
N ASP A 333 2.70 12.28 10.76
CA ASP A 333 3.20 10.91 10.58
C ASP A 333 4.53 10.81 9.80
N SER A 334 4.87 11.85 9.02
CA SER A 334 6.00 11.85 8.08
C SER A 334 6.88 13.11 8.11
N PHE A 335 6.45 14.19 8.77
CA PHE A 335 7.18 15.47 8.82
C PHE A 335 7.15 16.13 10.20
N VAL A 336 8.12 17.00 10.45
CA VAL A 336 8.13 17.91 11.60
C VAL A 336 8.29 19.36 11.16
N SER A 337 7.55 20.26 11.78
CA SER A 337 7.82 21.69 11.76
C SER A 337 8.21 22.17 13.16
N LYS A 338 9.14 23.13 13.22
CA LYS A 338 9.66 23.72 14.47
C LYS A 338 9.39 25.23 14.56
N ASP A 339 8.59 25.76 13.62
CA ASP A 339 8.34 27.19 13.43
C ASP A 339 6.90 27.46 12.97
N SER A 340 5.94 26.76 13.59
CA SER A 340 4.51 26.94 13.34
C SER A 340 4.09 26.65 11.90
N GLY A 341 4.78 25.70 11.27
CA GLY A 341 4.48 25.24 9.92
C GLY A 341 5.22 25.98 8.81
N LEU A 342 6.05 26.99 9.09
CA LEU A 342 6.76 27.73 8.05
C LEU A 342 7.72 26.84 7.26
N HIS A 343 8.43 25.95 7.96
CA HIS A 343 9.30 24.95 7.35
C HIS A 343 8.99 23.56 7.88
N TRP A 344 9.11 22.57 6.98
CA TRP A 344 8.92 21.15 7.29
C TRP A 344 10.19 20.36 6.96
N GLU A 345 10.59 19.48 7.87
CA GLU A 345 11.67 18.52 7.70
C GLU A 345 11.08 17.11 7.67
N LYS A 346 11.54 16.27 6.73
CA LYS A 346 11.12 14.86 6.65
C LYS A 346 11.63 14.11 7.87
N LEU A 347 10.77 13.31 8.48
CA LEU A 347 11.17 12.38 9.53
C LEU A 347 12.11 11.30 8.96
N GLY A 348 12.98 10.76 9.81
CA GLY A 348 13.84 9.64 9.42
C GLY A 348 13.09 8.37 9.01
N MET A 349 11.81 8.25 9.40
CA MET A 349 10.90 7.14 9.13
C MET A 349 9.44 7.65 9.10
N SER A 350 8.53 6.92 8.47
CA SER A 350 7.07 7.16 8.52
C SER A 350 6.40 6.19 9.49
N PHE A 351 5.29 6.63 10.11
CA PHE A 351 4.60 5.88 11.16
C PHE A 351 3.11 5.71 10.90
N ASP A 352 2.57 4.59 11.35
CA ASP A 352 1.12 4.34 11.36
C ASP A 352 0.48 5.14 12.49
N THR A 353 1.11 5.23 13.67
CA THR A 353 0.66 6.09 14.77
C THR A 353 1.84 6.79 15.45
N ILE A 354 1.62 8.02 15.92
CA ILE A 354 2.64 8.85 16.57
C ILE A 354 2.16 9.40 17.92
N ALA A 355 3.11 9.66 18.81
CA ALA A 355 2.89 10.40 20.05
C ALA A 355 4.07 11.32 20.34
N VAL A 356 3.83 12.40 21.07
CA VAL A 356 4.88 13.33 21.52
C VAL A 356 5.00 13.29 23.03
N ASP A 357 6.20 13.48 23.55
CA ASP A 357 6.37 13.73 24.99
C ASP A 357 5.85 15.15 25.30
N PRO A 358 4.77 15.30 26.08
CA PRO A 358 4.13 16.60 26.34
C PRO A 358 5.01 17.56 27.17
N LYS A 359 6.14 17.08 27.70
CA LYS A 359 7.12 17.90 28.42
C LYS A 359 8.37 18.20 27.60
N LYS A 360 8.60 17.51 26.48
CA LYS A 360 9.83 17.58 25.70
C LYS A 360 9.51 17.64 24.21
N PRO A 361 9.50 18.84 23.59
CA PRO A 361 9.08 19.00 22.20
C PRO A 361 9.96 18.26 21.19
N ASN A 362 11.20 17.93 21.55
CA ASN A 362 12.13 17.16 20.73
C ASN A 362 11.97 15.64 20.83
N VAL A 363 11.10 15.14 21.71
CA VAL A 363 10.92 13.70 21.93
C VAL A 363 9.58 13.26 21.36
N MET A 364 9.63 12.29 20.45
CA MET A 364 8.46 11.65 19.87
C MET A 364 8.62 10.14 19.82
N TYR A 365 7.49 9.46 19.74
CA TYR A 365 7.35 8.03 19.61
C TYR A 365 6.55 7.74 18.35
N GLY A 366 6.89 6.67 17.65
CA GLY A 366 6.17 6.25 16.45
C GLY A 366 6.16 4.74 16.33
N TRP A 367 5.04 4.17 15.90
CA TRP A 367 4.93 2.75 15.59
C TRP A 367 4.67 2.56 14.09
N THR A 368 5.30 1.56 13.47
CA THR A 368 5.07 1.24 12.07
C THR A 368 5.16 -0.26 11.79
N THR A 369 4.28 -0.73 10.91
CA THR A 369 4.29 -2.08 10.34
C THR A 369 5.33 -2.26 9.22
N SER A 370 5.70 -1.17 8.54
CA SER A 370 6.45 -1.20 7.28
C SER A 370 7.91 -1.68 7.38
N SER A 371 8.55 -1.49 8.54
CA SER A 371 9.98 -1.78 8.71
C SER A 371 10.25 -2.99 9.60
N SER A 372 9.55 -3.14 10.72
CA SER A 372 9.80 -4.24 11.68
C SER A 372 8.69 -4.46 12.73
N ASN A 373 7.44 -4.04 12.49
CA ASN A 373 6.35 -4.07 13.49
C ASN A 373 6.81 -3.56 14.87
N SER A 374 7.46 -2.40 14.90
CA SER A 374 8.23 -1.94 16.07
C SER A 374 7.84 -0.53 16.50
N LEU A 375 8.00 -0.28 17.80
CA LEU A 375 7.94 1.04 18.38
C LEU A 375 9.31 1.71 18.30
N PHE A 376 9.35 2.96 17.87
CA PHE A 376 10.56 3.77 17.72
C PHE A 376 10.43 5.03 18.56
N LYS A 377 11.59 5.59 18.93
CA LYS A 377 11.70 6.86 19.63
C LYS A 377 12.71 7.72 18.93
N SER A 378 12.41 9.01 18.90
CA SER A 378 13.40 10.04 18.60
C SER A 378 13.55 10.97 19.80
N THR A 379 14.75 11.56 19.92
CA THR A 379 15.06 12.62 20.88
C THR A 379 15.55 13.90 20.20
N ASP A 380 15.40 13.98 18.89
CA ASP A 380 15.93 15.07 18.06
C ASP A 380 14.92 15.53 17.00
N TYR A 381 13.65 15.61 17.38
CA TYR A 381 12.55 16.02 16.51
C TYR A 381 12.23 15.05 15.37
N GLY A 382 12.48 13.76 15.59
CA GLY A 382 12.17 12.71 14.61
C GLY A 382 13.12 12.68 13.42
N ILE A 383 14.30 13.32 13.54
CA ILE A 383 15.34 13.25 12.50
C ILE A 383 16.04 11.90 12.53
N HIS A 384 16.31 11.37 13.73
CA HIS A 384 16.82 10.02 13.91
C HIS A 384 15.92 9.22 14.86
N PHE A 385 15.74 7.93 14.53
CA PHE A 385 14.96 7.00 15.32
C PHE A 385 15.82 5.85 15.83
N GLU A 386 15.64 5.51 17.10
CA GLU A 386 16.13 4.29 17.70
C GLU A 386 14.95 3.36 17.98
N LYS A 387 15.15 2.05 17.79
CA LYS A 387 14.15 1.05 18.17
C LYS A 387 13.92 1.18 19.68
N PHE A 388 12.71 1.56 20.03
CA PHE A 388 12.32 1.89 21.38
C PHE A 388 11.63 0.68 22.00
N SER A 389 12.49 -0.25 22.44
CA SER A 389 12.24 -1.54 23.10
C SER A 389 12.21 -2.78 22.19
N ASP A 390 12.85 -3.85 22.68
CA ASP A 390 12.56 -5.23 22.32
C ASP A 390 11.38 -5.67 23.18
N ILE A 391 10.17 -5.37 22.71
CA ILE A 391 8.96 -5.75 23.43
C ILE A 391 8.96 -7.28 23.48
N SER A 392 9.08 -7.85 24.69
CA SER A 392 9.01 -9.31 24.93
C SER A 392 7.61 -9.89 24.72
N ILE A 393 6.70 -9.08 24.20
CA ILE A 393 5.35 -9.40 23.76
C ILE A 393 5.47 -9.34 22.25
N ASP A 394 5.09 -10.42 21.57
CA ASP A 394 5.20 -10.54 20.12
C ASP A 394 4.26 -9.55 19.42
N LEU A 395 4.71 -8.28 19.33
CA LEU A 395 3.97 -7.24 18.62
C LEU A 395 3.90 -7.49 17.12
N ALA A 396 4.61 -8.50 16.60
CA ALA A 396 4.47 -8.88 15.19
C ALA A 396 3.05 -9.42 14.88
N LEU A 397 2.27 -9.80 15.90
CA LEU A 397 0.85 -10.15 15.79
C LEU A 397 -0.09 -9.06 16.31
N ASP A 398 0.41 -7.94 16.85
CA ASP A 398 -0.36 -6.87 17.49
C ASP A 398 -0.20 -5.54 16.75
N TYR A 399 -1.22 -5.18 15.98
CA TYR A 399 -1.34 -3.83 15.44
C TYR A 399 -1.54 -2.83 16.59
N VAL A 400 -0.66 -1.83 16.70
CA VAL A 400 -0.78 -0.74 17.68
C VAL A 400 -1.68 0.34 17.06
N THR A 401 -2.86 0.53 17.64
CA THR A 401 -3.83 1.52 17.19
C THR A 401 -3.51 2.92 17.69
N GLN A 402 -2.89 3.05 18.87
CA GLN A 402 -2.55 4.35 19.43
C GLN A 402 -1.39 4.25 20.43
N VAL A 403 -0.44 5.19 20.33
CA VAL A 403 0.57 5.47 21.37
C VAL A 403 0.13 6.70 22.15
N LEU A 404 0.24 6.67 23.48
CA LEU A 404 -0.09 7.83 24.32
C LEU A 404 0.92 8.00 25.45
N VAL A 405 1.38 9.24 25.69
CA VAL A 405 2.31 9.59 26.78
C VAL A 405 1.57 10.45 27.80
N ASP A 406 1.69 10.11 29.09
CA ASP A 406 1.05 10.86 30.16
C ASP A 406 1.66 12.27 30.30
N SER A 407 0.79 13.29 30.31
CA SER A 407 1.17 14.69 30.50
C SER A 407 1.82 15.00 31.85
N ALA A 408 1.46 14.24 32.89
CA ALA A 408 2.00 14.43 34.22
C ALA A 408 3.33 13.68 34.44
N ASP A 409 3.62 12.63 33.68
CA ASP A 409 4.82 11.80 33.84
C ASP A 409 5.22 11.11 32.52
N SER A 410 6.26 11.61 31.86
CA SER A 410 6.76 11.09 30.59
C SER A 410 7.29 9.64 30.64
N ASN A 411 7.43 9.05 31.84
CA ASN A 411 7.75 7.62 31.98
C ASN A 411 6.51 6.72 31.86
N LYS A 412 5.30 7.28 31.91
CA LYS A 412 4.05 6.52 31.74
C LYS A 412 3.62 6.60 30.28
N ILE A 413 3.67 5.45 29.61
CA ILE A 413 3.35 5.31 28.20
C ILE A 413 2.30 4.22 28.08
N TYR A 414 1.32 4.42 27.21
CA TYR A 414 0.21 3.52 26.97
C TYR A 414 0.22 3.12 25.50
N LEU A 415 -0.05 1.84 25.21
CA LEU A 415 -0.20 1.30 23.87
C LEU A 415 -1.57 0.64 23.77
N ALA A 416 -2.45 1.24 22.98
CA ALA A 416 -3.68 0.58 22.54
C ALA A 416 -3.32 -0.37 21.40
N THR A 417 -3.79 -1.62 21.48
CA THR A 417 -3.51 -2.65 20.47
C THR A 417 -4.76 -3.46 20.14
N TRP A 418 -4.69 -4.27 19.09
CA TRP A 418 -5.75 -5.24 18.76
C TRP A 418 -5.95 -6.35 19.80
N ARG A 419 -5.03 -6.51 20.76
CA ARG A 419 -5.11 -7.50 21.84
C ARG A 419 -5.04 -6.85 23.23
N GLY A 420 -5.61 -5.66 23.39
CA GLY A 420 -5.78 -5.03 24.69
C GLY A 420 -4.95 -3.77 24.89
N LEU A 421 -4.89 -3.31 26.13
CA LEU A 421 -4.23 -2.06 26.50
C LEU A 421 -3.00 -2.37 27.33
N LEU A 422 -1.83 -1.94 26.85
CA LEU A 422 -0.59 -2.04 27.58
C LEU A 422 -0.20 -0.72 28.21
N LYS A 423 0.52 -0.82 29.32
CA LYS A 423 1.12 0.32 30.01
C LYS A 423 2.55 0.02 30.38
N SER A 424 3.40 1.01 30.18
CA SER A 424 4.73 1.09 30.75
C SER A 424 4.76 2.08 31.89
N ASP A 425 5.44 1.71 32.97
CA ASP A 425 5.64 2.56 34.14
C ASP A 425 7.07 3.14 34.23
N ASP A 426 7.97 2.76 33.30
CA ASP A 426 9.41 3.00 33.33
C ASP A 426 9.99 3.55 32.01
N GLY A 427 9.15 4.26 31.26
CA GLY A 427 9.54 4.92 30.01
C GLY A 427 9.78 3.94 28.88
N GLY A 428 8.90 2.95 28.72
CA GLY A 428 8.88 1.99 27.62
C GLY A 428 9.83 0.80 27.76
N LYS A 429 10.48 0.60 28.93
CA LYS A 429 11.41 -0.52 29.13
C LYS A 429 10.68 -1.82 29.45
N LYS A 430 9.56 -1.74 30.17
CA LYS A 430 8.67 -2.87 30.48
C LYS A 430 7.23 -2.51 30.21
N TRP A 431 6.46 -3.51 29.78
CA TRP A 431 5.06 -3.39 29.40
C TRP A 431 4.21 -4.42 30.14
N ASN A 432 3.04 -3.99 30.62
CA ASN A 432 2.07 -4.87 31.26
C ASN A 432 0.68 -4.61 30.67
N TYR A 433 -0.10 -5.66 30.47
CA TYR A 433 -1.51 -5.52 30.16
C TYR A 433 -2.26 -4.90 31.36
N ILE A 434 -2.98 -3.83 31.09
CA ILE A 434 -3.90 -3.19 32.04
C ILE A 434 -5.36 -3.34 31.59
N ILE A 435 -5.58 -3.70 30.33
CA ILE A 435 -6.80 -4.36 29.84
C ILE A 435 -6.34 -5.61 29.10
N ALA A 436 -6.87 -6.77 29.49
CA ALA A 436 -6.41 -8.06 28.99
C ALA A 436 -6.89 -8.35 27.55
N PRO A 437 -6.15 -9.18 26.78
CA PRO A 437 -6.46 -9.49 25.38
C PRO A 437 -7.87 -10.00 25.09
N GLU A 438 -8.51 -10.65 26.05
CA GLU A 438 -9.86 -11.19 25.93
C GLU A 438 -10.92 -10.08 25.80
N THR A 439 -10.57 -8.83 26.14
CA THR A 439 -11.42 -7.65 25.94
C THR A 439 -11.40 -7.15 24.49
N GLY A 440 -10.62 -7.79 23.61
CA GLY A 440 -10.52 -7.45 22.19
C GLY A 440 -9.74 -6.17 21.92
N ALA A 441 -9.84 -5.68 20.68
CA ALA A 441 -9.08 -4.53 20.22
C ALA A 441 -9.46 -3.25 20.97
N ILE A 442 -8.44 -2.51 21.38
CA ILE A 442 -8.58 -1.15 21.89
C ILE A 442 -8.50 -0.21 20.70
N GLN A 443 -9.58 0.49 20.42
CA GLN A 443 -9.68 1.41 19.27
C GLN A 443 -9.08 2.77 19.59
N CYS A 444 -9.26 3.25 20.82
CA CYS A 444 -8.76 4.55 21.25
C CYS A 444 -8.58 4.61 22.77
N ILE A 445 -7.68 5.48 23.22
CA ILE A 445 -7.43 5.80 24.63
C ILE A 445 -7.18 7.30 24.80
N THR A 446 -7.65 7.86 25.92
CA THR A 446 -7.34 9.22 26.32
C THR A 446 -7.16 9.34 27.83
N ILE A 447 -6.34 10.30 28.24
CA ILE A 447 -6.04 10.61 29.65
C ILE A 447 -6.55 12.02 29.93
N SER A 448 -7.21 12.22 31.07
CA SER A 448 -7.71 13.54 31.45
C SER A 448 -6.54 14.54 31.56
N PRO A 449 -6.65 15.72 30.94
CA PRO A 449 -5.58 16.72 30.93
C PRO A 449 -5.36 17.40 32.28
N LYS A 450 -6.22 17.14 33.28
CA LYS A 450 -6.08 17.68 34.66
C LYS A 450 -5.90 16.60 35.72
N ASP A 451 -6.11 15.33 35.40
CA ASP A 451 -5.94 14.22 36.33
C ASP A 451 -5.55 12.93 35.61
N SER A 452 -4.27 12.56 35.65
CA SER A 452 -3.79 11.34 35.01
C SER A 452 -4.39 10.06 35.58
N ASN A 453 -5.04 10.09 36.75
CA ASN A 453 -5.78 8.93 37.27
C ASN A 453 -7.01 8.61 36.43
N PHE A 454 -7.60 9.63 35.80
CA PHE A 454 -8.80 9.47 35.01
C PHE A 454 -8.46 9.17 33.55
N ILE A 455 -8.69 7.92 33.16
CA ILE A 455 -8.42 7.39 31.82
C ILE A 455 -9.71 6.84 31.24
N VAL A 456 -9.92 7.04 29.95
CA VAL A 456 -11.04 6.45 29.21
C VAL A 456 -10.49 5.71 27.99
N ALA A 457 -10.95 4.48 27.79
CA ALA A 457 -10.53 3.61 26.70
C ALA A 457 -11.74 3.03 25.97
N GLY A 458 -11.71 3.07 24.65
CA GLY A 458 -12.68 2.44 23.75
C GLY A 458 -12.16 1.10 23.28
N ALA A 459 -12.98 0.05 23.41
CA ALA A 459 -12.68 -1.29 22.93
C ALA A 459 -13.84 -1.87 22.11
N ASN A 460 -13.60 -2.98 21.40
CA ASN A 460 -14.62 -3.70 20.61
C ASN A 460 -15.86 -4.13 21.43
N TYR A 461 -15.74 -4.23 22.76
CA TYR A 461 -16.87 -4.58 23.63
C TYR A 461 -17.42 -3.40 24.43
N GLY A 462 -16.97 -2.18 24.16
CA GLY A 462 -17.55 -0.95 24.69
C GLY A 462 -16.54 0.06 25.23
N LEU A 463 -17.06 1.04 25.96
CA LEU A 463 -16.29 2.10 26.59
C LEU A 463 -15.96 1.75 28.05
N TYR A 464 -14.75 2.06 28.49
CA TYR A 464 -14.27 1.79 29.85
C TYR A 464 -13.64 3.04 30.43
N LYS A 465 -13.86 3.29 31.73
CA LYS A 465 -13.12 4.31 32.48
C LYS A 465 -12.33 3.72 33.62
N SER A 466 -11.23 4.35 33.95
CA SER A 466 -10.44 4.09 35.14
C SER A 466 -10.24 5.39 35.91
N GLU A 467 -10.28 5.32 37.24
CA GLU A 467 -10.06 6.46 38.15
C GLU A 467 -8.78 6.24 39.00
N ASP A 468 -7.93 5.28 38.62
CA ASP A 468 -6.74 4.87 39.35
C ASP A 468 -5.53 4.55 38.44
N ARG A 469 -5.45 5.21 37.27
CA ARG A 469 -4.40 5.03 36.24
C ARG A 469 -4.38 3.65 35.58
N GLY A 470 -5.55 3.06 35.38
CA GLY A 470 -5.73 1.80 34.69
C GLY A 470 -5.51 0.56 35.56
N LYS A 471 -5.54 0.69 36.90
CA LYS A 471 -5.48 -0.49 37.78
C LYS A 471 -6.83 -1.18 37.84
N THR A 472 -7.92 -0.42 37.87
CA THR A 472 -9.29 -0.90 37.80
C THR A 472 -10.07 -0.16 36.73
N TRP A 473 -11.05 -0.86 36.14
CA TRP A 473 -11.86 -0.35 35.04
C TRP A 473 -13.35 -0.57 35.30
N LYS A 474 -14.15 0.47 35.06
CA LYS A 474 -15.61 0.44 35.07
C LYS A 474 -16.10 0.59 33.63
N LYS A 475 -16.94 -0.35 33.17
CA LYS A 475 -17.60 -0.24 31.87
C LYS A 475 -18.61 0.91 31.88
N LEU A 476 -18.61 1.70 30.82
CA LEU A 476 -19.55 2.79 30.55
C LEU A 476 -20.50 2.39 29.42
N SER A 477 -21.68 2.99 29.41
CA SER A 477 -22.68 2.83 28.35
C SER A 477 -23.04 4.21 27.79
N LEU A 478 -22.66 4.45 26.54
CA LEU A 478 -23.08 5.62 25.76
C LEU A 478 -24.60 5.57 25.52
N VAL A 479 -25.11 4.38 25.20
CA VAL A 479 -26.54 4.13 25.01
C VAL A 479 -26.96 2.95 25.87
N LYS A 480 -27.85 3.21 26.83
CA LYS A 480 -28.42 2.18 27.73
C LYS A 480 -29.36 1.27 26.94
N ASP A 481 -29.36 -0.02 27.29
CA ASP A 481 -30.26 -1.04 26.73
C ASP A 481 -30.18 -1.23 25.21
N LYS A 482 -29.00 -0.95 24.63
CA LYS A 482 -28.69 -1.17 23.22
C LYS A 482 -27.58 -2.21 23.05
N PRO A 483 -27.45 -2.81 21.86
CA PRO A 483 -26.39 -3.76 21.57
C PRO A 483 -24.98 -3.19 21.84
N PRO A 484 -24.00 -4.02 22.26
CA PRO A 484 -22.64 -3.57 22.57
C PRO A 484 -21.96 -2.79 21.45
N GLU A 485 -22.25 -3.12 20.19
CA GLU A 485 -21.69 -2.48 18.99
C GLU A 485 -21.99 -0.97 18.91
N TRP A 486 -23.11 -0.50 19.48
CA TRP A 486 -23.44 0.94 19.50
C TRP A 486 -22.60 1.73 20.51
N ASN A 487 -21.89 1.02 21.39
CA ASN A 487 -21.06 1.58 22.44
C ASN A 487 -19.56 1.48 22.12
N ILE A 488 -19.18 1.13 20.89
CA ILE A 488 -17.78 1.08 20.44
C ILE A 488 -17.39 2.47 19.90
N PRO A 489 -16.53 3.23 20.60
CA PRO A 489 -16.07 4.50 20.08
C PRO A 489 -14.83 4.35 19.22
N ASN A 490 -14.83 5.09 18.12
CA ASN A 490 -13.70 5.26 17.23
C ASN A 490 -12.73 6.32 17.78
N CYS A 491 -13.24 7.32 18.50
CA CYS A 491 -12.44 8.37 19.10
C CYS A 491 -13.08 8.91 20.39
N ILE A 492 -12.24 9.33 21.34
CA ILE A 492 -12.66 9.89 22.63
C ILE A 492 -11.76 11.07 22.96
N VAL A 493 -12.35 12.19 23.38
CA VAL A 493 -11.60 13.36 23.84
C VAL A 493 -12.21 13.97 25.10
N PHE A 494 -11.32 14.39 26.00
CA PHE A 494 -11.69 15.23 27.13
C PHE A 494 -11.78 16.69 26.70
N ASN A 495 -12.73 17.42 27.27
CA ASN A 495 -12.66 18.87 27.23
C ASN A 495 -11.40 19.33 27.99
N PRO A 496 -10.50 20.12 27.35
CA PRO A 496 -9.21 20.48 27.92
C PRO A 496 -9.32 21.41 29.15
N VAL A 497 -10.45 22.12 29.29
CA VAL A 497 -10.71 23.05 30.39
C VAL A 497 -11.52 22.39 31.49
N ASN A 498 -12.55 21.60 31.15
CA ASN A 498 -13.41 20.90 32.12
C ASN A 498 -13.49 19.39 31.83
N PRO A 499 -12.59 18.56 32.41
CA PRO A 499 -12.54 17.12 32.13
C PRO A 499 -13.76 16.31 32.59
N SER A 500 -14.70 16.89 33.34
CA SER A 500 -16.01 16.25 33.55
C SER A 500 -16.82 16.18 32.25
N THR A 501 -16.46 17.00 31.24
CA THR A 501 -17.05 16.94 29.90
C THR A 501 -16.20 16.06 28.98
N ILE A 502 -16.82 15.03 28.41
CA ILE A 502 -16.17 14.03 27.55
C ILE A 502 -16.99 13.89 26.28
N TYR A 503 -16.31 13.80 25.14
CA TYR A 503 -16.92 13.51 23.86
C TYR A 503 -16.48 12.13 23.37
N ALA A 504 -17.40 11.37 22.79
CA ALA A 504 -17.13 10.08 22.18
C ALA A 504 -17.79 10.02 20.80
N GLY A 505 -17.00 9.76 19.77
CA GLY A 505 -17.48 9.51 18.40
C GLY A 505 -17.59 8.01 18.16
N THR A 506 -18.75 7.55 17.71
CA THR A 506 -19.01 6.17 17.29
C THR A 506 -19.60 6.16 15.88
N ASP A 507 -19.67 5.00 15.24
CA ASP A 507 -20.40 4.86 13.97
C ASP A 507 -21.90 5.16 14.11
N TYR A 508 -22.43 5.11 15.33
CA TYR A 508 -23.82 5.47 15.62
C TYR A 508 -24.01 6.97 15.90
N GLY A 509 -22.94 7.74 16.02
CA GLY A 509 -22.96 9.20 16.14
C GLY A 509 -22.07 9.76 17.24
N LEU A 510 -22.21 11.06 17.48
CA LEU A 510 -21.44 11.79 18.48
C LEU A 510 -22.19 11.84 19.80
N PHE A 511 -21.47 11.61 20.91
CA PHE A 511 -22.01 11.67 22.26
C PHE A 511 -21.23 12.63 23.13
N ILE A 512 -21.92 13.26 24.07
CA ILE A 512 -21.33 14.10 25.13
C ILE A 512 -21.78 13.60 26.50
N SER A 513 -20.84 13.49 27.43
CA SER A 513 -21.10 13.44 28.86
C SER A 513 -20.65 14.74 29.50
N LYS A 514 -21.38 15.22 30.50
CA LYS A 514 -21.00 16.41 31.32
C LYS A 514 -20.71 16.04 32.78
N ASP A 515 -20.71 14.75 33.11
CA ASP A 515 -20.61 14.18 34.45
C ASP A 515 -19.62 13.00 34.50
N SER A 516 -18.47 13.16 33.84
CA SER A 516 -17.35 12.21 33.87
C SER A 516 -17.72 10.80 33.35
N GLY A 517 -18.59 10.75 32.35
CA GLY A 517 -18.97 9.53 31.65
C GLY A 517 -20.13 8.75 32.30
N GLU A 518 -20.77 9.29 33.34
CA GLU A 518 -21.90 8.61 34.01
C GLU A 518 -23.20 8.68 33.20
N ASN A 519 -23.47 9.82 32.56
CA ASN A 519 -24.59 9.98 31.62
C ASN A 519 -24.13 10.60 30.30
N TRP A 520 -24.70 10.09 29.21
CA TRP A 520 -24.38 10.49 27.85
C TRP A 520 -25.61 11.00 27.13
N LYS A 521 -25.44 12.08 26.38
CA LYS A 521 -26.42 12.66 25.45
C LYS A 521 -25.87 12.52 24.04
N LYS A 522 -26.67 11.97 23.12
CA LYS A 522 -26.36 11.99 21.68
C LYS A 522 -26.49 13.41 21.14
N LEU A 523 -25.51 13.86 20.37
CA LEU A 523 -25.44 15.17 19.73
C LEU A 523 -25.77 15.04 18.22
N GLY A 524 -26.66 15.89 17.72
CA GLY A 524 -27.02 15.97 16.29
C GLY A 524 -27.85 14.80 15.73
N MET A 525 -28.41 15.00 14.51
CA MET A 525 -29.23 14.03 13.75
C MET A 525 -28.47 13.25 12.66
N PHE A 526 -27.20 13.59 12.38
CA PHE A 526 -26.45 12.98 11.27
C PHE A 526 -25.73 11.71 11.74
N GLU A 527 -25.89 10.63 10.98
CA GLU A 527 -25.09 9.41 11.16
C GLU A 527 -23.69 9.68 10.61
N LEU A 528 -22.79 10.10 11.50
CA LEU A 528 -21.38 10.32 11.20
C LEU A 528 -20.68 8.96 11.11
N LEU A 529 -20.97 8.21 10.05
CA LEU A 529 -20.33 6.92 9.79
C LEU A 529 -18.81 7.12 9.81
N GLY A 530 -18.09 6.30 10.57
CA GLY A 530 -16.64 6.33 10.60
C GLY A 530 -16.03 7.63 11.15
N ASN A 531 -16.69 8.33 12.09
CA ASN A 531 -16.06 9.48 12.77
C ASN A 531 -14.79 9.04 13.51
N ARG A 532 -13.63 9.45 13.00
CA ARG A 532 -12.31 9.03 13.50
C ARG A 532 -11.61 10.08 14.37
N SER A 533 -12.07 11.33 14.37
CA SER A 533 -11.32 12.39 15.05
C SER A 533 -12.21 13.55 15.51
N ILE A 534 -11.93 14.01 16.74
CA ILE A 534 -12.57 15.15 17.38
C ILE A 534 -11.45 16.06 17.89
N ALA A 535 -11.53 17.36 17.61
CA ALA A 535 -10.63 18.36 18.17
C ALA A 535 -11.43 19.45 18.89
N ILE A 536 -10.94 19.87 20.07
CA ILE A 536 -11.58 20.90 20.90
C ILE A 536 -10.62 22.07 21.02
N ASP A 537 -11.11 23.29 20.81
CA ASP A 537 -10.31 24.50 21.00
C ASP A 537 -10.06 24.72 22.50
N PRO A 538 -8.80 24.66 22.97
CA PRO A 538 -8.48 24.83 24.39
C PRO A 538 -8.68 26.26 24.88
N THR A 539 -8.75 27.24 23.97
CA THR A 539 -9.01 28.65 24.29
C THR A 539 -10.51 28.97 24.30
N SER A 540 -11.31 28.17 23.59
CA SER A 540 -12.77 28.31 23.47
C SER A 540 -13.42 26.92 23.51
N PRO A 541 -13.56 26.29 24.69
CA PRO A 541 -13.95 24.87 24.82
C PRO A 541 -15.37 24.53 24.36
N ASN A 542 -16.16 25.53 23.97
CA ASN A 542 -17.45 25.38 23.27
C ASN A 542 -17.28 25.12 21.76
N LYS A 543 -16.10 25.42 21.19
CA LYS A 543 -15.78 25.16 19.80
C LYS A 543 -15.19 23.78 19.63
N ILE A 544 -15.85 22.97 18.81
CA ILE A 544 -15.42 21.60 18.51
C ILE A 544 -15.43 21.38 17.00
N TYR A 545 -14.49 20.54 16.56
CA TYR A 545 -14.30 20.14 15.19
C TYR A 545 -14.40 18.62 15.11
N ILE A 546 -15.06 18.11 14.09
CA ILE A 546 -15.21 16.66 13.85
C ILE A 546 -14.98 16.35 12.37
N VAL A 547 -14.54 15.12 12.10
CA VAL A 547 -14.44 14.56 10.75
C VAL A 547 -15.49 13.45 10.58
N SER A 548 -16.22 13.51 9.47
CA SER A 548 -17.15 12.46 9.01
C SER A 548 -16.59 11.79 7.78
N TYR A 549 -16.55 10.46 7.75
CA TYR A 549 -16.00 9.68 6.64
C TYR A 549 -16.82 9.91 5.37
N GLY A 550 -16.17 10.33 4.28
CA GLY A 550 -16.82 10.62 3.00
C GLY A 550 -17.61 11.92 2.94
N GLU A 551 -17.94 12.54 4.08
CA GLU A 551 -18.73 13.78 4.11
C GLU A 551 -17.90 15.04 4.36
N GLY A 552 -16.80 14.97 5.13
CA GLY A 552 -15.86 16.07 5.37
C GLY A 552 -15.81 16.58 6.81
N ILE A 553 -15.43 17.85 6.99
CA ILE A 553 -15.14 18.47 8.29
C ILE A 553 -16.31 19.34 8.75
N TYR A 554 -16.71 19.23 10.02
CA TYR A 554 -17.75 20.04 10.63
C TYR A 554 -17.25 20.77 11.87
N LYS A 555 -17.80 21.97 12.10
CA LYS A 555 -17.53 22.81 13.26
C LYS A 555 -18.81 23.11 14.03
N SER A 556 -18.73 23.05 15.35
CA SER A 556 -19.71 23.62 16.28
C SER A 556 -19.07 24.70 17.13
N GLU A 557 -19.87 25.67 17.59
CA GLU A 557 -19.46 26.73 18.53
C GLU A 557 -20.31 26.72 19.82
N ASP A 558 -21.06 25.65 20.06
CA ASP A 558 -22.02 25.53 21.15
C ASP A 558 -22.01 24.14 21.79
N TYR A 559 -20.80 23.58 21.98
CA TYR A 559 -20.58 22.26 22.59
C TYR A 559 -21.14 21.08 21.79
N GLY A 560 -21.35 21.26 20.48
CA GLY A 560 -21.84 20.23 19.57
C GLY A 560 -23.36 20.16 19.44
N GLU A 561 -24.10 21.17 19.92
CA GLU A 561 -25.55 21.22 19.73
C GLU A 561 -25.89 21.52 18.25
N HIS A 562 -25.11 22.38 17.59
CA HIS A 562 -25.27 22.69 16.16
C HIS A 562 -23.94 22.63 15.41
N PHE A 563 -23.97 22.02 14.23
CA PHE A 563 -22.80 21.88 13.35
C PHE A 563 -22.97 22.62 12.03
N THR A 564 -21.88 23.18 11.55
CA THR A 564 -21.74 23.78 10.23
C THR A 564 -20.60 23.08 9.49
N LYS A 565 -20.85 22.69 8.24
CA LYS A 565 -19.82 22.09 7.39
C LYS A 565 -18.77 23.16 7.04
N ILE A 566 -17.50 22.76 7.05
CA ILE A 566 -16.39 23.58 6.58
C ILE A 566 -16.02 23.10 5.18
N ASP A 567 -15.94 24.02 4.23
CA ASP A 567 -15.47 23.71 2.88
C ASP A 567 -13.98 23.33 2.95
N PHE A 568 -13.68 22.07 2.66
CA PHE A 568 -12.32 21.54 2.57
C PHE A 568 -11.95 21.41 1.08
N PRO A 569 -10.74 21.82 0.65
CA PRO A 569 -10.39 21.91 -0.77
C PRO A 569 -10.32 20.58 -1.54
N PHE A 570 -10.51 19.44 -0.86
CA PHE A 570 -10.45 18.10 -1.45
C PHE A 570 -11.82 17.42 -1.40
N SER A 571 -12.18 16.72 -2.47
CA SER A 571 -13.53 16.22 -2.74
C SER A 571 -13.90 14.91 -2.02
N PHE A 572 -12.92 14.20 -1.44
CA PHE A 572 -13.15 12.93 -0.76
C PHE A 572 -12.26 12.79 0.49
N VAL A 573 -12.89 12.68 1.65
CA VAL A 573 -12.23 12.64 2.97
C VAL A 573 -12.38 11.25 3.57
N THR A 574 -11.34 10.41 3.50
CA THR A 574 -11.37 9.05 4.07
C THR A 574 -10.59 8.93 5.38
N ASP A 575 -9.48 9.64 5.51
CA ASP A 575 -8.65 9.64 6.71
C ASP A 575 -8.01 11.02 6.86
N ILE A 576 -8.53 11.87 7.73
CA ILE A 576 -7.96 13.19 7.98
C ILE A 576 -7.67 13.31 9.46
N GLY A 577 -6.42 13.65 9.80
CA GLY A 577 -6.07 14.03 11.16
C GLY A 577 -6.44 15.48 11.40
N ILE A 578 -7.02 15.76 12.56
CA ILE A 578 -7.33 17.12 12.99
C ILE A 578 -6.79 17.37 14.39
N THR A 579 -6.41 18.61 14.67
CA THR A 579 -6.04 19.06 16.02
C THR A 579 -6.30 20.56 16.17
N VAL A 580 -6.37 21.04 17.41
CA VAL A 580 -6.37 22.49 17.71
C VAL A 580 -5.20 22.76 18.63
N ASN A 581 -4.31 23.67 18.22
CA ASN A 581 -3.16 24.01 19.05
C ASN A 581 -3.57 24.89 20.25
N ASN A 582 -2.63 25.15 21.17
CA ASN A 582 -2.88 25.98 22.35
C ASN A 582 -3.19 27.46 22.06
N LEU A 583 -3.02 27.90 20.81
CA LEU A 583 -3.38 29.24 20.35
C LEU A 583 -4.81 29.29 19.78
N GLY A 584 -5.52 28.16 19.73
CA GLY A 584 -6.85 28.05 19.13
C GLY A 584 -6.83 27.92 17.60
N GLU A 585 -5.67 27.67 16.98
CA GLU A 585 -5.59 27.44 15.53
C GLU A 585 -6.01 25.99 15.21
N PHE A 586 -7.02 25.84 14.36
CA PHE A 586 -7.46 24.54 13.87
C PHE A 586 -6.55 24.06 12.74
N LEU A 587 -5.95 22.89 12.94
CA LEU A 587 -4.97 22.28 12.07
C LEU A 587 -5.51 20.95 11.51
N VAL A 588 -5.18 20.66 10.26
CA VAL A 588 -5.68 19.49 9.53
C VAL A 588 -4.54 18.86 8.76
N ASN A 589 -4.45 17.53 8.73
CA ASN A 589 -3.54 16.79 7.85
C ASN A 589 -4.33 15.80 6.99
N ASP A 590 -4.13 15.87 5.69
CA ASP A 590 -4.60 14.91 4.67
C ASP A 590 -3.43 14.54 3.74
N GLY A 591 -2.29 14.20 4.34
CA GLY A 591 -0.98 14.10 3.67
C GLY A 591 -0.32 15.45 3.44
N ILE A 592 -1.03 16.55 3.73
CA ILE A 592 -0.54 17.92 3.79
C ILE A 592 -1.12 18.60 5.03
N PRO A 593 -0.28 19.28 5.85
CA PRO A 593 -0.72 20.03 7.00
C PRO A 593 -1.25 21.44 6.61
N PHE A 594 -2.51 21.74 6.97
CA PHE A 594 -3.21 23.00 6.77
C PHE A 594 -3.61 23.65 8.09
N LYS A 595 -3.88 24.96 8.05
CA LYS A 595 -4.62 25.66 9.10
C LYS A 595 -5.86 26.35 8.55
N LEU A 596 -6.92 26.42 9.36
CA LEU A 596 -8.12 27.18 9.03
C LEU A 596 -7.89 28.67 9.29
N SER A 597 -7.99 29.48 8.24
CA SER A 597 -7.92 30.94 8.31
C SER A 597 -9.27 31.53 8.76
N GLY A 598 -9.24 32.76 9.32
CA GLY A 598 -10.43 33.48 9.78
C GLY A 598 -11.50 33.69 8.70
N ASN A 599 -11.14 33.62 7.43
CA ASN A 599 -12.06 33.69 6.29
C ASN A 599 -12.69 32.33 5.91
N ARG A 600 -12.56 31.30 6.77
CA ARG A 600 -13.01 29.91 6.55
C ARG A 600 -12.31 29.16 5.42
N ASN A 601 -11.21 29.69 4.90
CA ASN A 601 -10.36 29.01 3.93
C ASN A 601 -9.27 28.22 4.65
N PHE A 602 -8.98 27.01 4.18
CA PHE A 602 -7.77 26.29 4.57
C PHE A 602 -6.58 26.88 3.82
N ILE A 603 -5.53 27.20 4.57
CA ILE A 603 -4.24 27.63 4.02
C ILE A 603 -3.18 26.62 4.46
N PRO A 604 -2.23 26.25 3.59
CA PRO A 604 -1.10 25.42 4.02
C PRO A 604 -0.43 26.06 5.24
N LEU A 605 -0.05 25.22 6.19
CA LEU A 605 0.76 25.66 7.32
C LEU A 605 2.07 26.24 6.74
N GLY A 606 2.33 27.52 7.04
CA GLY A 606 3.52 28.25 6.57
C GLY A 606 3.37 29.15 5.34
N GLY A 607 2.24 29.13 4.63
CA GLY A 607 2.04 29.93 3.42
C GLY A 607 2.55 29.23 2.15
N ASP A 608 3.42 29.87 1.37
CA ASP A 608 4.09 29.26 0.20
C ASP A 608 5.12 28.23 0.69
N THR A 609 4.65 27.03 1.08
CA THR A 609 5.54 26.00 1.61
C THR A 609 6.44 25.48 0.48
N PHE A 610 7.71 25.87 0.51
CA PHE A 610 8.74 25.37 -0.39
C PHE A 610 9.52 24.23 0.28
N LEU A 611 9.47 23.03 -0.30
CA LEU A 611 10.18 21.87 0.22
C LEU A 611 11.70 22.06 0.09
N LYS A 612 12.38 22.37 1.19
CA LYS A 612 13.84 22.39 1.25
C LYS A 612 14.33 20.94 1.11
N LYS A 613 14.91 20.59 -0.04
CA LYS A 613 15.27 19.21 -0.46
C LYS A 613 14.10 18.33 -0.94
N GLY A 614 13.06 18.94 -1.53
CA GLY A 614 12.04 18.23 -2.30
C GLY A 614 12.62 17.34 -3.42
N PRO A 615 11.81 16.45 -4.02
CA PRO A 615 12.26 15.60 -5.11
C PRO A 615 13.01 16.45 -6.14
N LYS A 616 14.21 16.00 -6.53
CA LYS A 616 15.03 16.71 -7.51
C LYS A 616 14.30 16.66 -8.85
N TRP A 617 13.60 17.72 -9.21
CA TRP A 617 13.07 17.88 -10.55
C TRP A 617 14.24 18.05 -11.51
N LYS A 618 14.46 17.05 -12.37
CA LYS A 618 15.48 17.14 -13.41
C LYS A 618 14.92 18.01 -14.54
N ILE A 619 15.62 19.11 -14.86
CA ILE A 619 15.33 19.91 -16.05
C ILE A 619 15.74 19.06 -17.27
N ILE A 620 14.78 18.74 -18.14
CA ILE A 620 14.98 17.85 -19.30
C ILE A 620 15.22 18.64 -20.59
N ASP A 621 14.91 19.94 -20.62
CA ASP A 621 15.17 20.87 -21.74
C ASP A 621 15.42 22.30 -21.21
N GLU A 622 16.36 23.05 -21.83
CA GLU A 622 16.63 24.49 -21.56
C GLU A 622 15.80 25.44 -22.43
#